data_AF-A0A139D1T0-F1
#
_entry.id   AF-A0A139D1T0-F1
#
_cell.length_a   1.000
_cell.length_b   1.000
_cell.length_c   1.000
_cell.angle_alpha   90.00
_cell.angle_beta   90.00
_cell.angle_gamma   90.00
#
_symmetry.space_group_name_H-M   'P 1'
#
loop_
_entity.id
_entity.type
_entity.pdbx_description
1 polymer ?
#
loop_
_entity_poly.entity_id
_entity_poly.type
_entity_poly.pdbx_seq_one_letter_code
_entity_poly.pdbx_strand_id
1 'polypeptide(L)' 'MADKNSLVVLWTSGDKEVAKKMVFMYTLNAKTRGWW' A
#
# COMPACT_ATOMS: atom_id res chain seq x y z
N MET A 1 1.33 17.18 6.35
CA MET A 1 0.32 16.79 5.33
C MET A 1 1.02 15.86 4.35
N ALA A 2 0.37 14.80 3.88
CA ALA A 2 0.98 13.91 2.89
C ALA A 2 1.21 14.70 1.58
N ASP A 3 2.41 14.61 1.04
CA ASP A 3 2.72 15.17 -0.28
C ASP A 3 1.84 14.50 -1.33
N LYS A 4 1.38 15.23 -2.35
CA LYS A 4 0.46 14.68 -3.37
C LYS A 4 1.06 13.51 -4.14
N ASN A 5 2.39 13.35 -4.11
CA ASN A 5 3.12 12.29 -4.80
C ASN A 5 3.50 11.13 -3.86
N SER A 6 2.75 10.94 -2.77
CA SER A 6 3.03 9.90 -1.77
C SER A 6 1.77 9.13 -1.37
N LEU A 7 1.92 7.81 -1.24
CA LEU A 7 0.91 6.93 -0.64
C LEU A 7 1.33 6.52 0.77
N VAL A 8 0.42 6.68 1.73
CA VAL A 8 0.59 6.19 3.10
C VAL A 8 -0.48 5.13 3.37
N VAL A 9 -0.05 3.96 3.87
CA VAL A 9 -0.94 2.86 4.25
C VAL A 9 -0.84 2.64 5.76
N LEU A 10 -1.96 2.83 6.47
CA LEU A 10 -2.07 2.43 7.87
C LEU A 10 -2.41 0.94 7.94
N TRP A 11 -1.42 0.13 8.32
CA TRP A 11 -1.57 -1.31 8.44
C TRP A 11 -1.60 -1.72 9.92
N THR A 12 -2.77 -2.17 10.38
CA THR A 12 -3.00 -2.57 11.79
C THR A 12 -3.26 -4.07 11.98
N SER A 13 -3.66 -4.78 10.92
CA SER A 13 -3.95 -6.22 11.00
C SER A 13 -2.67 -7.06 11.09
N GLY A 14 -2.61 -8.01 12.02
CA GLY A 14 -1.55 -9.01 12.08
C GLY A 14 -1.73 -10.20 11.12
N ASP A 15 -2.81 -10.23 10.35
CA ASP A 15 -3.12 -11.33 9.43
C ASP A 15 -2.19 -11.33 8.22
N LYS A 16 -1.47 -12.44 8.05
CA LYS A 16 -0.53 -12.69 6.95
C LYS A 16 -1.20 -12.64 5.58
N GLU A 17 -2.45 -13.08 5.46
CA GLU A 17 -3.16 -13.08 4.19
C GLU A 17 -3.52 -11.65 3.77
N VAL A 18 -3.89 -10.79 4.72
CA VAL A 18 -4.11 -9.35 4.48
C VAL A 18 -2.81 -8.68 4.02
N ALA A 19 -1.67 -9.00 4.64
CA ALA A 19 -0.36 -8.51 4.23
C ALA A 19 -0.07 -8.82 2.75
N LYS A 20 -0.27 -10.07 2.34
CA LYS A 20 0.08 -10.55 1.00
C LYS A 20 -0.91 -10.11 -0.08
N LYS A 21 -2.21 -10.27 0.18
CA LYS A 21 -3.25 -10.08 -0.83
C LYS A 21 -3.70 -8.63 -0.93
N MET A 22 -3.52 -7.83 0.12
CA MET A 22 -3.91 -6.42 0.13
C MET A 22 -2.69 -5.51 0.19
N VAL A 23 -1.93 -5.52 1.28
CA VAL A 23 -0.90 -4.49 1.52
C VAL A 23 0.22 -4.55 0.48
N PHE A 24 0.84 -5.71 0.28
CA PHE A 24 1.93 -5.87 -0.68
C PHE A 24 1.45 -5.72 -2.12
N MET A 25 0.32 -6.34 -2.47
CA MET A 25 -0.26 -6.22 -3.80
C MET A 25 -0.54 -4.75 -4.16
N TYR A 26 -1.18 -4.00 -3.27
CA TYR A 26 -1.56 -2.62 -3.53
C TYR A 26 -0.33 -1.71 -3.54
N THR A 27 0.51 -1.74 -2.51
CA THR A 27 1.69 -0.85 -2.42
C THR A 27 2.70 -1.09 -3.55
N LEU A 28 2.91 -2.33 -3.97
CA LEU A 28 3.82 -2.66 -5.07
C LEU A 28 3.29 -2.18 -6.42
N ASN A 29 2.02 -2.48 -6.74
CA ASN A 29 1.44 -2.06 -8.01
C ASN A 29 1.34 -0.55 -8.10
N ALA A 30 0.95 0.09 -7.00
CA ALA A 30 0.76 1.52 -6.98
C ALA A 30 2.10 2.27 -7.16
N LYS A 31 3.23 1.74 -6.64
CA LYS A 31 4.59 2.27 -6.91
C LYS A 31 5.05 2.04 -8.36
N THR A 32 4.77 0.86 -8.91
CA THR A 32 5.27 0.48 -10.24
C THR A 32 4.43 1.02 -11.39
N ARG A 33 3.15 1.32 -11.14
CA ARG A 33 2.19 1.78 -12.14
C ARG A 33 1.79 3.25 -12.00
N GLY A 34 2.36 3.97 -11.03
CA GLY A 34 2.07 5.39 -10.81
C GLY A 34 0.61 5.64 -10.48
N TRP A 35 0.04 4.86 -9.54
CA TRP A 35 -1.37 5.05 -9.11
C TRP A 35 -1.55 6.24 -8.16
N TRP A 36 -0.45 6.93 -7.85
CA TRP A 36 -0.39 8.26 -7.28
C TRP A 36 0.64 9.06 -8.07
#